data_AF-A0A6G8Q3C9-F1
#
_entry.id   AF-A0A6G8Q3C9-F1
#
_cell.length_a   1.000
_cell.length_b   1.000
_cell.length_c   1.000
_cell.angle_alpha   90.00
_cell.angle_beta   90.00
_cell.angle_gamma   90.00
#
_symmetry.space_group_name_H-M   'P 1'
#
loop_
_entity.id
_entity.type
_entity.pdbx_description
1 polymer ?
#
loop_
_entity_poly.entity_id
_entity_poly.type
_entity_poly.pdbx_seq_one_letter_code
_entity_poly.pdbx_strand_id
1 'polypeptide(L)'
;MIRKQLYIGDEHDRALKRRARELGVSEAELVRRLLDGLVEGGGVSARRGASSALDDFFAESDRTSEERGFPEGYRFDRDELYEEDRGAKGTGGSSGR
;
A
#
# COMPACT_ATOMS: atom_id res chain seq x y z
N MET A 1 21.59 -8.43 24.14
CA MET A 1 21.14 -7.02 24.16
C MET A 1 22.28 -6.12 24.60
N ILE A 2 22.54 -5.02 23.89
CA ILE A 2 23.58 -4.02 24.24
C ILE A 2 22.87 -2.75 24.72
N ARG A 3 23.24 -2.19 25.88
CA ARG A 3 22.67 -0.94 26.40
C ARG A 3 23.34 0.26 25.71
N LYS A 4 22.52 1.12 25.11
CA LYS A 4 22.93 2.44 24.60
C LYS A 4 22.19 3.53 25.38
N GLN A 5 22.83 4.67 25.59
CA GLN A 5 22.23 5.85 26.20
C GLN A 5 22.15 6.94 25.13
N LEU A 6 21.00 7.63 25.04
CA LEU A 6 20.74 8.67 24.05
C LEU A 6 20.27 9.93 24.79
N TYR A 7 20.75 11.09 24.35
CA TYR A 7 20.21 12.37 24.79
C TYR A 7 19.08 12.77 23.84
N ILE A 8 17.91 13.04 24.39
CA ILE A 8 16.71 13.50 23.67
C ILE A 8 16.10 14.68 24.42
N GLY A 9 15.38 15.55 23.70
CA GLY A 9 14.66 16.66 24.32
C GLY A 9 13.38 16.20 25.04
N ASP A 10 12.85 17.05 25.92
CA ASP A 10 11.66 16.75 26.71
C ASP A 10 10.42 16.49 25.85
N GLU A 11 10.29 17.19 24.71
CA GLU A 11 9.25 16.98 23.73
C GLU A 11 9.31 15.58 23.11
N HIS A 12 10.52 15.08 22.85
CA HIS A 12 10.74 13.75 22.29
C HIS A 12 10.42 12.65 23.30
N ASP A 13 10.82 12.83 24.56
CA ASP A 13 10.47 11.91 25.67
C ASP A 13 8.95 11.80 25.84
N ARG A 14 8.24 12.93 25.88
CA ARG A 14 6.77 12.95 25.96
C ARG A 14 6.11 12.25 24.78
N ALA A 15 6.62 12.48 23.57
CA ALA A 15 6.12 11.83 22.36
C ALA A 15 6.34 10.31 22.40
N LEU A 16 7.53 9.86 22.83
CA LEU A 16 7.87 8.45 22.94
C LEU A 16 6.96 7.74 23.96
N LYS A 17 6.79 8.32 25.14
CA LYS A 17 5.89 7.81 26.20
C LYS A 17 4.46 7.68 25.73
N ARG A 18 3.93 8.74 25.12
CA ARG A 18 2.56 8.74 24.60
C ARG A 18 2.38 7.63 23.57
N ARG A 19 3.29 7.53 22.60
CA ARG A 19 3.18 6.55 21.53
C ARG A 19 3.35 5.11 22.01
N ALA A 20 4.27 4.87 22.95
CA ALA A 20 4.47 3.57 23.57
C ALA A 20 3.19 3.11 24.29
N ARG A 21 2.54 4.03 25.04
CA ARG A 21 1.27 3.76 25.72
C ARG A 21 0.14 3.46 24.74
N GLU A 22 -0.01 4.25 23.67
CA GLU A 22 -1.02 4.01 22.63
C GLU A 22 -0.90 2.61 22.01
N LEU A 23 0.33 2.14 21.81
CA LEU A 23 0.63 0.84 21.21
C LEU A 23 0.71 -0.31 22.22
N GLY A 24 0.58 -0.04 23.53
CA GLY A 24 0.67 -1.05 24.58
C GLY A 24 2.04 -1.72 24.70
N VAL A 25 3.12 -1.04 24.31
CA VAL A 25 4.50 -1.56 24.37
C VAL A 25 5.40 -0.68 25.25
N SER A 26 6.58 -1.19 25.60
CA SER A 26 7.59 -0.37 26.27
C SER A 26 8.25 0.64 25.31
N GLU A 27 8.74 1.76 25.83
CA GLU A 27 9.49 2.75 25.06
C GLU A 27 10.72 2.13 24.36
N ALA A 28 11.43 1.23 25.04
CA ALA A 28 12.59 0.54 24.47
C ALA A 28 12.21 -0.39 23.30
N GLU A 29 11.04 -1.03 23.38
CA GLU A 29 10.51 -1.85 22.29
C GLU A 29 10.08 -0.99 21.10
N LEU A 30 9.44 0.15 21.36
CA LEU A 30 9.10 1.12 20.33
C LEU A 30 10.36 1.61 19.60
N VAL A 31 11.41 1.98 20.35
CA VAL A 31 12.69 2.41 19.76
C VAL A 31 13.32 1.31 18.91
N ARG A 32 13.33 0.05 19.37
CA ARG A 32 13.83 -1.08 18.57
C ARG A 32 13.07 -1.21 17.26
N ARG A 33 11.73 -1.30 17.29
CA ARG A 33 10.92 -1.42 16.05
C ARG A 33 11.14 -0.28 15.07
N LEU A 34 11.32 0.94 15.59
CA LEU A 34 11.64 2.09 14.76
C LEU A 34 13.04 1.97 14.15
N LEU A 35 14.04 1.54 14.93
CA LEU A 35 15.39 1.28 14.42
C LEU A 35 15.41 0.14 13.39
N ASP A 36 14.73 -0.96 13.65
CA ASP A 36 14.60 -2.09 12.74
C ASP A 36 13.95 -1.62 11.43
N GLY A 37 12.84 -0.88 11.50
CA GLY A 37 12.20 -0.29 10.31
C GLY A 37 13.06 0.73 9.55
N LEU A 38 14.04 1.38 10.20
CA LEU A 38 14.98 2.30 9.55
C LEU A 38 16.16 1.57 8.92
N VAL A 39 16.67 0.54 9.59
CA VAL A 39 17.86 -0.24 9.20
C VAL A 39 17.51 -1.27 8.14
N GLU A 40 16.44 -2.03 8.33
CA GLU A 40 15.93 -3.03 7.38
C GLU A 40 15.24 -2.34 6.19
N GLY A 41 14.62 -1.18 6.43
CA GLY A 41 13.89 -0.39 5.43
C GLY A 41 14.74 0.58 4.62
N GLY A 42 16.07 0.42 4.57
CA GLY A 42 16.93 1.16 3.62
C GLY A 42 16.72 2.68 3.64
N GLY A 43 16.67 3.28 4.83
CA GLY A 43 16.65 4.73 4.99
C GLY A 43 15.30 5.42 4.75
N VAL A 44 15.14 6.53 5.44
CA VAL A 44 14.03 7.51 5.38
C VAL A 44 13.77 8.08 3.95
N SER A 45 14.47 7.59 2.93
CA SER A 45 14.37 8.02 1.53
C SER A 45 13.30 7.26 0.74
N ALA A 46 13.09 5.96 0.98
CA ALA A 46 12.15 5.16 0.17
C ALA A 46 10.67 5.57 0.36
N ARG A 47 10.27 5.97 1.58
CA ARG A 47 8.89 6.44 1.84
C ARG A 47 8.60 7.84 1.28
N ARG A 48 9.62 8.65 1.03
CA ARG A 48 9.44 9.99 0.47
C ARG A 48 9.22 9.93 -1.06
N GLY A 49 9.77 8.92 -1.73
CA GLY A 49 9.53 8.65 -3.16
C GLY A 49 8.29 7.79 -3.44
N ALA A 50 7.92 6.88 -2.53
CA ALA A 50 6.71 6.07 -2.70
C ALA A 50 5.42 6.90 -2.61
N SER A 51 5.40 7.95 -1.76
CA SER A 51 4.27 8.89 -1.72
C SER A 51 4.16 9.69 -3.02
N SER A 52 5.27 10.24 -3.52
CA SER A 52 5.23 11.04 -4.76
C SER A 52 4.87 10.19 -5.99
N ALA A 53 5.35 8.95 -6.07
CA ALA A 53 4.99 8.04 -7.15
C ALA A 53 3.48 7.66 -7.15
N LEU A 54 2.86 7.60 -5.97
CA LEU A 54 1.41 7.39 -5.87
C LEU A 54 0.64 8.66 -6.25
N ASP A 55 1.12 9.84 -5.84
CA ASP A 55 0.53 11.13 -6.23
C ASP A 55 0.58 11.33 -7.75
N ASP A 56 1.72 11.01 -8.38
CA ASP A 56 1.90 11.04 -9.83
C ASP A 56 0.95 10.04 -10.54
N PHE A 57 0.78 8.84 -9.98
CA PHE A 57 -0.14 7.83 -10.51
C PHE A 57 -1.60 8.29 -10.45
N PHE A 58 -2.03 8.92 -9.35
CA PHE A 58 -3.38 9.47 -9.24
C PHE A 58 -3.60 10.61 -10.23
N ALA A 59 -2.63 11.53 -10.36
CA ALA A 59 -2.72 12.63 -11.32
C ALA A 59 -2.82 12.14 -12.78
N GLU A 60 -2.10 11.07 -13.13
CA GLU A 60 -2.20 10.46 -14.46
C GLU A 60 -3.55 9.73 -14.67
N SER A 61 -4.05 9.08 -13.61
CA SER A 61 -5.35 8.39 -13.64
C SER A 61 -6.50 9.37 -13.84
N ASP A 62 -6.46 10.52 -13.17
CA ASP A 62 -7.46 11.58 -13.33
C ASP A 62 -7.46 12.12 -14.76
N ARG A 63 -6.28 12.45 -15.32
CA ARG A 63 -6.15 12.88 -16.72
C ARG A 63 -6.69 11.85 -17.70
N THR A 64 -6.35 10.57 -17.49
CA THR A 64 -6.83 9.47 -18.34
C THR A 64 -8.35 9.33 -18.25
N SER A 65 -8.94 9.51 -17.05
CA SER A 65 -10.37 9.45 -16.84
C SER A 65 -11.11 10.63 -17.49
N GLU A 66 -10.50 11.81 -17.56
CA GLU A 66 -11.07 12.97 -18.27
C GLU A 66 -11.03 12.77 -19.79
N GLU A 67 -9.93 12.24 -20.33
CA GLU A 67 -9.76 12.00 -21.78
C GLU A 67 -10.56 10.80 -22.29
N ARG A 68 -10.73 9.77 -21.45
CA ARG A 68 -11.34 8.47 -21.81
C ARG A 68 -12.49 8.12 -20.88
N GLY A 69 -13.22 9.14 -20.42
CA GLY A 69 -14.36 8.97 -19.54
C GLY A 69 -15.32 7.91 -20.09
N PHE A 70 -15.80 7.04 -19.21
CA PHE A 70 -16.82 6.09 -19.59
C PHE A 70 -18.10 6.83 -19.98
N PRO A 71 -18.91 6.27 -20.90
CA PRO A 71 -20.19 6.86 -21.29
C PRO A 71 -21.07 7.16 -20.07
N GLU A 72 -21.89 8.20 -20.17
CA GLU A 72 -22.84 8.56 -19.12
C GLU A 72 -23.75 7.35 -18.79
N GLY A 73 -23.83 6.99 -17.51
CA GLY A 73 -24.58 5.82 -17.04
C GLY A 73 -23.82 4.49 -17.09
N TYR A 74 -22.53 4.49 -17.46
CA TYR A 74 -21.70 3.29 -17.36
C TYR A 74 -21.68 2.76 -15.92
N ARG A 75 -22.02 1.48 -15.78
CA ARG A 75 -21.93 0.74 -14.53
C ARG A 75 -21.08 -0.49 -14.82
N PHE A 76 -20.03 -0.65 -14.02
CA PHE A 76 -19.20 -1.85 -14.08
C PHE A 76 -20.05 -3.09 -13.79
N ASP A 77 -20.20 -3.96 -14.78
CA ASP A 77 -20.77 -5.29 -14.64
C ASP A 77 -19.63 -6.31 -14.61
N ARG A 78 -19.53 -7.02 -13.49
CA ARG A 78 -18.50 -8.04 -13.29
C ARG A 78 -18.77 -9.27 -14.15
N ASP A 79 -20.04 -9.61 -14.37
CA ASP A 79 -20.41 -10.84 -15.06
C ASP A 79 -20.11 -10.71 -16.56
N GLU A 80 -20.40 -9.55 -17.15
CA GLU A 80 -20.04 -9.18 -18.54
C GLU A 80 -18.52 -9.32 -18.80
N LEU A 81 -17.68 -8.89 -17.85
CA LEU A 81 -16.22 -8.99 -17.97
C LEU A 81 -15.72 -10.43 -18.12
N TYR A 82 -16.41 -11.40 -17.52
CA TYR A 82 -16.03 -12.81 -17.58
C TYR A 82 -16.78 -13.59 -18.67
N GLU A 83 -17.78 -12.99 -19.33
CA GLU A 83 -18.46 -13.60 -20.47
C GLU A 83 -17.56 -13.64 -21.72
N GLU A 84 -16.68 -12.64 -21.90
CA GLU A 84 -15.72 -12.62 -23.02
C GLU A 84 -14.69 -13.77 -22.95
N ASP A 85 -14.29 -14.22 -21.76
CA ASP A 85 -13.31 -15.30 -21.59
C ASP A 85 -13.93 -16.71 -21.72
N ARG A 86 -15.27 -16.83 -21.55
CA ARG A 86 -15.98 -18.11 -21.72
C ARG A 86 -16.35 -18.44 -23.17
N GLY A 87 -16.24 -17.49 -24.10
CA GLY A 87 -16.55 -17.71 -25.51
C GLY A 87 -15.49 -18.48 -26.31
N ALA A 88 -14.28 -18.68 -25.75
CA ALA A 88 -13.12 -19.14 -26.52
C ALA A 88 -12.61 -20.56 -26.19
N LYS A 89 -13.41 -21.47 -25.61
CA LYS A 89 -13.04 -22.90 -25.55
C LYS A 89 -14.25 -23.84 -25.65
N GLY A 90 -14.35 -24.55 -26.78
CA GLY A 90 -15.33 -25.63 -26.94
C GLY A 90 -15.42 -26.21 -28.36
N THR A 91 -14.30 -26.52 -29.01
CA THR A 91 -14.29 -27.41 -30.19
C THR A 91 -13.83 -28.81 -29.79
N GLY A 92 -14.57 -29.83 -30.23
CA GLY A 92 -14.32 -31.26 -29.99
C GLY A 92 -15.38 -31.85 -29.06
N GLY A 93 -16.29 -32.73 -29.48
CA GLY A 93 -16.34 -33.63 -30.62
C GLY A 93 -16.91 -34.96 -30.10
N SER A 94 -18.05 -35.42 -30.63
CA SER A 94 -18.47 -36.82 -30.53
C SER A 94 -19.61 -37.07 -31.51
N SER A 95 -19.26 -37.65 -32.66
CA SER A 95 -20.16 -38.33 -33.58
C SER A 95 -20.02 -39.83 -33.41
N GLY A 96 -21.13 -40.56 -33.45
CA GLY A 96 -21.18 -42.02 -33.66
C GLY A 96 -21.87 -42.75 -32.49
N ARG A 97 -22.87 -43.60 -32.70
CA ARG A 97 -23.48 -44.20 -33.91
C ARG A 97 -24.96 -44.41 -33.64
#